data_AF-A0AAJ5EE37-F1
#
_entry.id   AF-A0AAJ5EE37-F1
#
_cell.length_a   1.000
_cell.length_b   1.000
_cell.length_c   1.000
_cell.angle_alpha   90.00
_cell.angle_beta   90.00
_cell.angle_gamma   90.00
#
_symmetry.space_group_name_H-M   'P 1'
#
loop_
_entity.id
_entity.type
_entity.pdbx_description
1 polymer ?
#
loop_
_entity_poly.entity_id
_entity_poly.type
_entity_poly.pdbx_seq_one_letter_code
_entity_poly.pdbx_strand_id
1 'polypeptide(L)'
;MKPSTSKALTQEVYFAFFHDVCKQYHTKTKLVHEIEIILTEMTHHLENLSAESSFECLGKLFGLDARLQIIFSFIDDEDLTEDEIMRLQSNDYKVFMKENYRFSGDDQVPTLFDLVS
;
A
#
# COMPACT_ATOMS: atom_id res chain seq x y z
N MET A 1 13.31 -13.20 27.13
CA MET A 1 12.86 -12.12 26.22
C MET A 1 12.38 -12.74 24.93
N LYS A 2 11.08 -12.67 24.63
CA LYS A 2 10.56 -12.92 23.28
C LYS A 2 9.99 -11.59 22.78
N PRO A 3 10.71 -10.82 21.95
CA PRO A 3 10.02 -9.92 21.05
C PRO A 3 9.61 -10.71 19.80
N SER A 4 8.66 -10.20 19.01
CA SER A 4 8.49 -10.47 17.57
C SER A 4 7.25 -11.22 17.05
N THR A 5 6.26 -11.64 17.85
CA THR A 5 5.04 -12.24 17.26
C THR A 5 4.04 -11.23 16.71
N SER A 6 3.98 -10.00 17.26
CA SER A 6 2.96 -9.01 16.87
C SER A 6 3.20 -8.41 15.48
N LYS A 7 4.46 -8.10 15.13
CA LYS A 7 4.82 -7.35 13.93
C LYS A 7 4.79 -8.21 12.65
N ALA A 8 5.12 -9.50 12.77
CA ALA A 8 4.97 -10.45 11.68
C ALA A 8 3.49 -10.69 11.34
N LEU A 9 2.62 -10.71 12.36
CA LEU A 9 1.18 -10.85 12.17
C LEU A 9 0.58 -9.67 11.39
N THR A 10 1.03 -8.44 11.65
CA THR A 10 0.50 -7.26 10.95
C THR A 10 1.01 -7.16 9.51
N GLN A 11 2.26 -7.58 9.24
CA GLN A 11 2.76 -7.67 7.88
C GLN A 11 2.05 -8.74 7.06
N GLU A 12 1.91 -9.95 7.58
CA GLU A 12 1.21 -11.02 6.87
C GLU A 12 -0.25 -10.64 6.56
N VAL A 13 -0.93 -9.98 7.50
CA VAL A 13 -2.31 -9.49 7.31
C VAL A 13 -2.39 -8.42 6.22
N TYR A 14 -1.49 -7.43 6.23
CA TYR A 14 -1.47 -6.37 5.21
C TYR A 14 -1.26 -6.93 3.81
N PHE A 15 -0.27 -7.80 3.64
CA PHE A 15 0.04 -8.40 2.34
C PHE A 15 -1.07 -9.36 1.89
N ALA A 16 -1.63 -10.15 2.81
CA ALA A 16 -2.76 -11.02 2.50
C ALA A 16 -3.98 -10.23 1.99
N PHE A 17 -4.29 -9.08 2.59
CA PHE A 17 -5.36 -8.20 2.13
C PHE A 17 -5.18 -7.82 0.66
N PHE A 18 -4.02 -7.28 0.28
CA PHE A 18 -3.80 -6.87 -1.12
C PHE A 18 -3.69 -8.06 -2.08
N HIS A 19 -3.24 -9.24 -1.63
CA HIS A 19 -3.32 -10.45 -2.42
C HIS A 19 -4.78 -10.89 -2.67
N ASP A 20 -5.67 -10.71 -1.70
CA ASP A 20 -7.09 -11.00 -1.87
C ASP A 20 -7.78 -9.97 -2.78
N VAL A 21 -7.38 -8.69 -2.70
CA VAL A 21 -7.76 -7.67 -3.70
C VAL A 21 -7.36 -8.13 -5.11
N CYS A 22 -6.13 -8.61 -5.33
CA CYS A 22 -5.71 -9.12 -6.64
C CYS A 22 -6.59 -10.28 -7.15
N LYS A 23 -7.03 -11.19 -6.26
CA LYS A 23 -7.94 -12.28 -6.63
C LYS A 23 -9.34 -11.77 -6.99
N GLN A 24 -9.86 -10.84 -6.20
CA GLN A 24 -11.18 -10.24 -6.42
C GLN A 24 -11.22 -9.49 -7.76
N TYR A 25 -10.18 -8.71 -8.05
CA TYR A 25 -10.09 -7.85 -9.23
C TYR A 25 -9.24 -8.44 -10.36
N HIS A 26 -9.12 -9.76 -10.45
CA HIS A 26 -8.26 -10.45 -11.43
C HIS A 26 -8.51 -10.09 -12.90
N THR A 27 -9.67 -9.50 -13.24
CA THR A 27 -9.99 -9.00 -14.59
C THR A 27 -9.37 -7.63 -14.88
N LYS A 28 -9.04 -6.83 -13.86
CA LYS A 28 -8.37 -5.52 -13.96
C LYS A 28 -6.85 -5.72 -14.01
N THR A 29 -6.41 -6.33 -15.12
CA THR A 29 -5.05 -6.89 -15.24
C THR A 29 -3.91 -5.88 -15.05
N LYS A 30 -4.10 -4.60 -15.42
CA LYS A 30 -3.06 -3.57 -15.25
C LYS A 30 -2.94 -3.18 -13.78
N LEU A 31 -4.07 -2.99 -13.10
CA LEU A 31 -4.09 -2.64 -11.68
C LEU A 31 -3.55 -3.77 -10.82
N VAL A 32 -3.94 -5.02 -11.10
CA VAL A 32 -3.41 -6.20 -10.40
C VAL A 32 -1.90 -6.31 -10.56
N HIS A 33 -1.38 -6.13 -11.79
CA HIS A 33 0.05 -6.16 -12.03
C HIS A 33 0.81 -5.07 -11.26
N GLU A 34 0.25 -3.86 -11.21
CA GLU A 34 0.84 -2.75 -10.46
C GLU A 34 0.85 -3.01 -8.95
N ILE A 35 -0.24 -3.55 -8.39
CA ILE A 35 -0.31 -3.92 -6.98
C ILE A 35 0.80 -4.93 -6.64
N GLU A 36 0.98 -5.96 -7.47
CA GLU A 36 2.03 -6.98 -7.27
C GLU A 36 3.44 -6.38 -7.33
N ILE A 37 3.70 -5.43 -8.25
CA ILE A 37 4.96 -4.69 -8.31
C ILE A 37 5.19 -3.93 -6.99
N ILE A 38 4.19 -3.18 -6.54
CA ILE A 38 4.30 -2.37 -5.32
C ILE A 38 4.55 -3.26 -4.10
N LEU A 39 3.83 -4.37 -3.94
CA LEU A 39 4.06 -5.32 -2.84
C LEU A 39 5.48 -5.91 -2.87
N THR A 40 5.99 -6.20 -4.07
CA THR A 40 7.37 -6.69 -4.24
C THR A 40 8.39 -5.63 -3.80
N GLU A 41 8.19 -4.36 -4.20
CA GLU A 41 9.04 -3.24 -3.79
C GLU A 41 8.98 -3.01 -2.27
N MET A 42 7.79 -3.08 -1.66
CA MET A 42 7.61 -2.95 -0.21
C MET A 42 8.37 -4.05 0.53
N THR A 43 8.28 -5.30 0.07
CA THR A 43 9.01 -6.43 0.65
C THR A 43 10.51 -6.17 0.63
N HIS A 44 11.04 -5.75 -0.52
CA HIS A 44 12.46 -5.41 -0.67
C HIS A 44 12.89 -4.30 0.30
N HIS A 45 12.06 -3.27 0.48
CA HIS A 45 12.37 -2.19 1.43
C HIS A 45 12.33 -2.64 2.89
N LEU A 46 11.33 -3.46 3.27
CA LEU A 46 11.22 -4.01 4.63
C LEU A 46 12.41 -4.91 4.99
N GLU A 47 12.88 -5.74 4.06
CA GLU A 47 14.05 -6.62 4.26
C GLU A 47 15.36 -5.82 4.43
N ASN A 48 15.47 -4.66 3.78
CA ASN A 48 16.64 -3.79 3.84
C ASN A 48 16.53 -2.67 4.89
N LEU A 49 15.51 -2.71 5.75
CA LEU A 49 15.30 -1.72 6.78
C LEU A 49 16.39 -1.85 7.86
N SER A 50 17.33 -0.89 7.89
CA SER A 50 18.34 -0.78 8.94
C SER A 50 18.12 0.49 9.78
N ALA A 51 18.73 0.55 10.96
CA ALA A 51 18.63 1.73 11.83
C ALA A 51 19.15 3.01 11.14
N GLU A 52 20.16 2.88 10.27
CA GLU A 52 20.85 3.97 9.59
C GLU A 52 20.11 4.48 8.34
N SER A 53 19.31 3.62 7.67
CA SER A 53 18.50 3.97 6.49
C SER A 53 17.00 4.12 6.81
N SER A 54 16.63 4.04 8.09
CA SER A 54 15.25 3.92 8.55
C SER A 54 14.34 5.02 8.01
N PHE A 55 14.73 6.30 8.08
CA PHE A 55 13.88 7.40 7.63
C PHE A 55 13.63 7.39 6.10
N GLU A 56 14.67 7.12 5.30
CA GLU A 56 14.54 7.07 3.84
C GLU A 56 13.70 5.85 3.41
N CYS A 57 13.96 4.70 4.04
CA CYS A 57 13.22 3.48 3.76
C CYS A 57 11.74 3.61 4.15
N LEU A 58 11.46 4.20 5.31
CA LEU A 58 10.10 4.51 5.74
C LEU A 58 9.41 5.48 4.77
N GLY A 59 10.09 6.54 4.33
CA GLY A 59 9.53 7.47 3.34
C GLY A 59 9.13 6.79 2.03
N LYS A 60 9.94 5.83 1.56
CA LYS A 60 9.63 5.01 0.38
C LYS A 60 8.43 4.11 0.62
N LEU A 61 8.40 3.40 1.76
CA LEU A 61 7.27 2.55 2.14
C LEU A 61 5.96 3.34 2.24
N PHE A 62 5.98 4.54 2.81
CA PHE A 62 4.79 5.40 2.87
C PHE A 62 4.33 5.85 1.49
N GLY A 63 5.26 6.13 0.57
CA GLY A 63 4.91 6.44 -0.81
C GLY A 63 4.29 5.25 -1.56
N LEU A 64 4.76 4.03 -1.28
CA LEU A 64 4.20 2.80 -1.86
C LEU A 64 2.81 2.48 -1.31
N ASP A 65 2.62 2.58 0.01
CA ASP A 65 1.30 2.42 0.64
C ASP A 65 0.30 3.43 0.07
N ALA A 66 0.68 4.71 -0.05
CA ALA A 66 -0.18 5.74 -0.64
C ALA A 66 -0.69 5.38 -2.05
N ARG A 67 0.17 4.78 -2.88
CA ARG A 67 -0.20 4.33 -4.23
C ARG A 67 -1.20 3.19 -4.18
N LEU A 68 -1.00 2.22 -3.28
CA LEU A 68 -1.97 1.13 -3.06
C LEU A 68 -3.32 1.66 -2.59
N GLN A 69 -3.33 2.63 -1.67
CA GLN A 69 -4.57 3.25 -1.19
C GLN A 69 -5.33 3.97 -2.32
N ILE A 70 -4.64 4.67 -3.23
CA ILE A 70 -5.28 5.29 -4.41
C ILE A 70 -5.88 4.20 -5.30
N ILE A 71 -5.10 3.17 -5.63
CA ILE A 71 -5.59 2.08 -6.49
C ILE A 71 -6.85 1.47 -5.87
N PHE A 72 -6.81 1.12 -4.58
CA PHE A 72 -7.94 0.52 -3.88
C PHE A 72 -9.15 1.46 -3.81
N SER A 73 -8.95 2.77 -3.58
CA SER A 73 -10.05 3.74 -3.50
C SER A 73 -10.85 3.87 -4.79
N PHE A 74 -10.22 3.64 -5.95
CA PHE A 74 -10.84 3.79 -7.27
C PHE A 74 -11.03 2.47 -8.00
N ILE A 75 -10.65 1.32 -7.41
CA ILE A 75 -10.68 0.04 -8.13
C ILE A 75 -12.10 -0.40 -8.50
N ASP A 76 -13.10 0.01 -7.74
CA ASP A 76 -14.53 -0.24 -8.01
C ASP A 76 -15.20 0.88 -8.82
N ASP A 77 -14.50 1.98 -9.12
CA ASP A 77 -15.07 3.10 -9.86
C ASP A 77 -15.29 2.71 -11.33
N GLU A 78 -16.55 2.64 -11.75
CA GLU A 78 -16.94 2.30 -13.12
C GLU A 78 -16.74 3.48 -14.10
N ASP A 79 -16.61 4.71 -13.59
CA ASP A 79 -16.38 5.90 -14.39
C ASP A 79 -14.90 6.09 -14.76
N LEU A 80 -14.00 5.33 -14.13
CA LEU A 80 -12.56 5.39 -14.36
C LEU A 80 -12.01 4.14 -15.04
N THR A 81 -11.19 4.36 -16.06
CA THR A 81 -10.41 3.29 -16.69
C THR A 81 -9.20 2.91 -15.86
N GLU A 82 -8.67 1.69 -16.04
CA GLU A 82 -7.42 1.28 -15.39
C GLU A 82 -6.26 2.25 -15.66
N ASP A 83 -6.17 2.81 -16.88
CA ASP A 83 -5.12 3.76 -17.23
C ASP A 83 -5.25 5.11 -16.50
N GLU A 84 -6.46 5.54 -16.18
CA GLU A 84 -6.70 6.76 -15.41
C GLU A 84 -6.32 6.55 -13.95
N ILE A 85 -6.70 5.42 -13.36
CA ILE A 85 -6.31 5.05 -12.00
C ILE A 85 -4.77 4.93 -11.89
N MET A 86 -4.12 4.34 -12.90
CA MET A 86 -2.66 4.27 -12.98
C MET A 86 -2.00 5.65 -13.04
N ARG A 87 -2.61 6.62 -13.73
CA ARG A 87 -2.12 8.00 -13.75
C ARG A 87 -2.29 8.68 -12.39
N LEU A 88 -3.43 8.49 -11.73
CA LEU A 88 -3.72 9.06 -10.41
C LEU A 88 -2.71 8.57 -9.37
N GLN A 89 -2.48 7.26 -9.27
CA GLN A 89 -1.52 6.73 -8.30
C GLN A 89 -0.08 7.21 -8.58
N SER A 90 0.32 7.34 -9.85
CA SER A 90 1.67 7.76 -10.22
C SER A 90 1.92 9.26 -9.99
N ASN A 91 0.93 10.12 -10.24
CA ASN A 91 1.11 11.57 -10.26
C ASN A 91 0.63 12.27 -8.98
N ASP A 92 -0.43 11.76 -8.35
CA ASP A 92 -1.16 12.46 -7.29
C ASP A 92 -0.98 11.85 -5.90
N TYR A 93 -0.15 10.80 -5.72
CA TYR A 93 0.07 10.21 -4.38
C TYR A 93 0.57 11.22 -3.34
N LYS A 94 1.33 12.24 -3.75
CA LYS A 94 1.79 13.31 -2.87
C LYS A 94 0.65 14.21 -2.38
N VAL A 95 -0.38 14.40 -3.19
CA VAL A 95 -1.58 15.19 -2.85
C VAL A 95 -2.52 14.34 -2.01
N PHE A 96 -2.76 13.09 -2.42
CA PHE A 96 -3.59 12.12 -1.71
C PHE A 96 -3.12 11.86 -0.27
N MET A 97 -1.80 11.77 -0.05
CA MET A 97 -1.23 11.68 1.31
C MET A 97 -1.56 12.90 2.17
N LYS A 98 -1.51 14.11 1.59
CA LYS A 98 -1.82 15.33 2.33
C LYS A 98 -3.30 15.41 2.75
N GLU A 99 -4.19 14.79 1.98
CA GLU A 99 -5.62 14.74 2.25
C GLU A 99 -5.98 13.61 3.23
N ASN A 100 -5.42 12.41 3.09
CA ASN A 100 -5.69 11.28 4.00
C ASN A 100 -5.14 11.48 5.41
N TYR A 101 -4.00 12.17 5.58
CA TYR A 101 -3.54 12.57 6.93
C TYR A 101 -4.48 13.57 7.63
N ARG A 102 -5.44 14.17 6.91
CA ARG A 102 -6.51 15.00 7.49
C ARG A 102 -7.82 14.23 7.74
N PHE A 103 -7.96 13.04 7.17
CA PHE A 103 -9.19 12.24 7.15
C PHE A 103 -8.92 10.85 7.75
N SER A 104 -8.57 10.79 9.03
CA SER A 104 -8.66 9.55 9.80
C SER A 104 -10.14 9.22 9.98
N GLY A 105 -10.71 8.30 9.19
CA GLY A 105 -12.15 8.03 9.29
C GLY A 105 -12.76 6.92 8.44
N ASP A 106 -12.02 5.89 8.02
CA ASP A 106 -12.66 4.62 7.63
C ASP A 106 -11.77 3.42 8.00
N ASP A 107 -12.24 2.61 8.95
CA ASP A 107 -11.48 1.56 9.66
C ASP A 107 -11.28 0.26 8.85
N GLN A 108 -11.47 0.27 7.54
CA GLN A 108 -11.59 -0.96 6.74
C GLN A 108 -10.36 -1.32 5.89
N VAL A 109 -9.39 -0.41 5.72
CA VAL A 109 -8.19 -0.66 4.91
C VAL A 109 -6.94 -0.56 5.78
N PRO A 110 -6.10 -1.61 5.84
CA PRO A 110 -4.87 -1.56 6.63
C PRO A 110 -3.89 -0.55 6.01
N THR A 111 -3.16 0.16 6.86
CA THR A 111 -2.22 1.22 6.45
C THR A 111 -0.80 0.85 6.85
N LEU A 112 0.21 1.54 6.29
CA LEU A 112 1.60 1.32 6.71
C LEU A 112 1.81 1.55 8.22
N PHE A 113 0.96 2.36 8.89
CA PHE A 113 1.03 2.51 10.34
C PHE A 113 0.90 1.17 11.07
N ASP A 114 0.10 0.23 10.55
CA ASP A 114 -0.07 -1.11 11.14
C ASP A 114 1.19 -1.99 10.98
N LEU A 115 2.05 -1.67 10.01
CA LEU A 115 3.31 -2.37 9.71
C LEU A 115 4.50 -1.87 10.56
N VAL A 116 4.53 -0.59 10.91
CA VAL A 116 5.69 0.05 11.57
C VAL A 116 5.53 0.24 13.08
N SER A 117 4.29 0.16 13.60
CA SER A 117 3.95 0.18 15.03
C SER A 117 4.35 -1.12 15.75
#